data_AF-A0A7C7CMT2-F1
#
_entry.id   AF-A0A7C7CMT2-F1
#
_cell.length_a   1.000
_cell.length_b   1.000
_cell.length_c   1.000
_cell.angle_alpha   90.00
_cell.angle_beta   90.00
_cell.angle_gamma   90.00
#
_symmetry.space_group_name_H-M   'P 1'
#
loop_
_entity.id
_entity.type
_entity.pdbx_description
1 polymer ?
#
loop_
_entity_poly.entity_id
_entity_poly.type
_entity_poly.pdbx_seq_one_letter_code
_entity_poly.pdbx_strand_id
1 'polypeptide(L)'
;MNENLADTVSTIINYLSGSQSDTGEFKSQCFLPGAPEKGWYYTGVSPFLTANILYCIQDIEHPKVNEITEKGCAFLLSLMGPGGLWKYWEDNNGIMEYNVPYDVDDTCLVSCLLKKNGYTFPNNQQIILANLDRDHNFNTWLLPRVKNLRYPDKFLLLFNQYIKSIRIFRPNRKIPNKEPISNYWDNEAAVSAHALLFLGENEATIPAIDKIIADVLNGKMNLQYYDSSMHIITYQGHISTESKNLRSCKRRFS
;
A
#
# COMPACT_ATOMS: atom_id res chain seq x y z
N MET A 1 -1.61 24.70 -19.71
CA MET A 1 -1.55 24.71 -18.23
C MET A 1 -1.39 26.17 -17.81
N ASN A 2 -2.09 26.65 -16.78
CA ASN A 2 -1.90 28.02 -16.28
C ASN A 2 -0.41 28.21 -15.90
N GLU A 3 0.28 29.26 -16.36
CA GLU A 3 1.74 29.43 -16.17
C GLU A 3 2.13 29.30 -14.68
N ASN A 4 1.30 29.83 -13.79
CA ASN A 4 1.47 29.71 -12.34
C ASN A 4 1.43 28.24 -11.83
N LEU A 5 0.60 27.40 -12.44
CA LEU A 5 0.52 25.97 -12.08
C LEU A 5 1.76 25.20 -12.53
N ALA A 6 2.29 25.48 -13.72
CA ALA A 6 3.49 24.83 -14.23
C ALA A 6 4.72 25.16 -13.34
N ASP A 7 4.86 26.42 -12.94
CA ASP A 7 5.92 26.84 -12.01
C ASP A 7 5.78 26.20 -10.62
N THR A 8 4.53 26.09 -10.13
CA THR A 8 4.24 25.41 -8.87
C THR A 8 4.62 23.93 -8.92
N VAL A 9 4.23 23.22 -9.99
CA VAL A 9 4.58 21.81 -10.20
C VAL A 9 6.10 21.65 -10.27
N SER A 10 6.79 22.49 -11.05
CA SER A 10 8.26 22.47 -11.14
C SER A 10 8.93 22.67 -9.78
N THR A 11 8.42 23.61 -8.97
CA THR A 11 8.92 23.85 -7.61
C THR A 11 8.76 22.62 -6.72
N ILE A 12 7.61 21.95 -6.77
CA ILE A 12 7.36 20.71 -6.01
C ILE A 12 8.29 19.58 -6.46
N ILE A 13 8.44 19.37 -7.77
CA ILE A 13 9.34 18.32 -8.28
C ILE A 13 10.80 18.59 -7.90
N ASN A 14 11.24 19.85 -7.93
CA ASN A 14 12.58 20.22 -7.49
C ASN A 14 12.79 19.94 -5.99
N TYR A 15 11.79 20.23 -5.16
CA TYR A 15 11.82 19.91 -3.74
C TYR A 15 11.90 18.40 -3.50
N LEU A 16 11.08 17.60 -4.20
CA LEU A 16 11.11 16.14 -4.08
C LEU A 16 12.47 15.57 -4.51
N SER A 17 13.02 16.03 -5.64
CA SER A 17 14.35 15.63 -6.10
C SER A 17 15.44 15.92 -5.08
N GLY A 18 15.38 17.07 -4.39
CA GLY A 18 16.34 17.41 -3.32
C GLY A 18 16.08 16.70 -1.99
N SER A 19 14.90 16.10 -1.81
CA SER A 19 14.50 15.42 -0.57
C SER A 19 14.68 13.90 -0.61
N GLN A 20 14.78 13.31 -1.81
CA GLN A 20 15.05 11.88 -1.98
C GLN A 20 16.49 11.56 -1.56
N SER A 21 16.68 10.48 -0.80
CA SER A 21 18.02 10.03 -0.41
C SER A 21 18.82 9.47 -1.60
N ASP A 22 20.14 9.30 -1.40
CA ASP A 22 21.01 8.61 -2.37
C ASP A 22 20.58 7.16 -2.63
N THR A 23 19.92 6.52 -1.66
CA THR A 23 19.38 5.17 -1.79
C THR A 23 18.05 5.13 -2.54
N GLY A 24 17.44 6.28 -2.83
CA GLY A 24 16.13 6.40 -3.50
C GLY A 24 14.93 6.50 -2.55
N GLU A 25 15.15 6.50 -1.25
CA GLU A 25 14.11 6.57 -0.21
C GLU A 25 13.58 8.00 -0.02
N PHE A 26 12.26 8.12 0.13
CA PHE A 26 11.65 9.23 0.85
C PHE A 26 11.38 8.83 2.30
N LYS A 27 12.10 9.47 3.23
CA LYS A 27 12.09 9.08 4.65
C LYS A 27 10.71 9.23 5.26
N SER A 28 10.18 8.14 5.82
CA SER A 28 8.94 8.16 6.59
C SER A 28 9.20 8.71 7.99
N GLN A 29 8.44 9.73 8.37
CA GLN A 29 8.50 10.32 9.70
C GLN A 29 7.14 10.18 10.38
N CYS A 30 7.16 9.97 11.69
CA CYS A 30 5.96 9.91 12.52
C CYS A 30 6.04 10.95 13.62
N PHE A 31 4.88 11.52 13.93
CA PHE A 31 4.64 12.29 15.14
C PHE A 31 3.69 11.48 16.02
N LEU A 32 4.09 11.22 17.27
CA LEU A 32 3.26 10.49 18.23
C LEU A 32 2.53 11.50 19.13
N PRO A 33 1.21 11.67 19.02
CA PRO A 33 0.48 12.62 19.87
C PRO A 33 0.59 12.30 21.37
N GLY A 34 0.80 11.03 21.72
CA GLY A 34 1.04 10.59 23.10
C GLY A 34 2.47 10.77 23.62
N ALA A 35 3.40 11.21 22.77
CA ALA A 35 4.79 11.50 23.11
C ALA A 35 5.31 12.71 22.29
N PRO A 36 4.64 13.88 22.36
CA PRO A 36 4.93 15.04 21.50
C PRO A 36 6.34 15.60 21.72
N GLU A 37 6.94 15.37 22.89
CA GLU A 37 8.31 15.76 23.23
C GLU A 37 9.37 15.10 22.35
N LYS A 38 9.03 13.98 21.69
CA LYS A 38 9.91 13.32 20.72
C LYS A 38 9.96 14.04 19.37
N GLY A 39 9.01 14.95 19.13
CA GLY A 39 8.85 15.61 17.83
C GLY A 39 8.61 14.63 16.69
N TRP A 40 8.89 15.08 15.47
CA TRP A 40 8.94 14.20 14.30
C TRP A 40 10.20 13.34 14.34
N TYR A 41 10.04 12.03 14.27
CA TYR A 41 11.17 11.11 14.20
C TYR A 41 11.03 10.13 13.04
N TYR A 42 12.18 9.68 12.54
CA TYR A 42 12.26 8.71 11.46
C TYR A 42 11.80 7.33 11.93
N THR A 43 10.85 6.73 11.21
CA THR A 43 10.24 5.43 11.57
C THR A 43 11.04 4.24 11.09
N GLY A 44 12.15 4.46 10.39
CA GLY A 44 12.88 3.40 9.70
C GLY A 44 12.46 3.29 8.24
N VAL A 45 13.15 2.38 7.56
CA VAL A 45 13.02 2.15 6.12
C VAL A 45 11.64 1.56 5.82
N SER A 46 10.90 2.21 4.94
CA SER A 46 9.55 1.82 4.54
C SER A 46 9.35 2.02 3.03
N PRO A 47 8.73 1.05 2.33
CA PRO A 47 8.40 1.24 0.92
C PRO A 47 7.22 2.20 0.72
N PHE A 48 6.31 2.32 1.69
CA PHE A 48 5.00 2.96 1.52
C PHE A 48 5.07 4.39 1.01
N LEU A 49 5.77 5.27 1.73
CA LEU A 49 5.82 6.70 1.40
C LEU A 49 6.51 6.93 0.06
N THR A 50 7.60 6.19 -0.19
CA THR A 50 8.31 6.26 -1.47
C THR A 50 7.39 5.85 -2.61
N ALA A 51 6.70 4.71 -2.48
CA ALA A 51 5.78 4.23 -3.51
C ALA A 51 4.61 5.19 -3.76
N ASN A 52 4.02 5.79 -2.71
CA ASN A 52 2.95 6.78 -2.83
C ASN A 52 3.43 8.04 -3.58
N ILE A 53 4.57 8.62 -3.19
CA ILE A 53 5.12 9.82 -3.84
C ILE A 53 5.36 9.54 -5.33
N LEU A 54 6.02 8.42 -5.65
CA LEU A 54 6.29 8.03 -7.02
C LEU A 54 5.00 7.85 -7.83
N TYR A 55 4.02 7.15 -7.26
CA TYR A 55 2.74 6.93 -7.91
C TYR A 55 2.01 8.25 -8.22
N CYS A 56 2.09 9.25 -7.33
CA CYS A 56 1.47 10.56 -7.52
C CYS A 56 2.15 11.40 -8.63
N ILE A 57 3.45 11.25 -8.85
CA ILE A 57 4.20 12.09 -9.80
C ILE A 57 4.48 11.42 -11.15
N GLN A 58 4.27 10.11 -11.28
CA GLN A 58 4.71 9.32 -12.43
C GLN A 58 4.17 9.79 -13.80
N ASP A 59 3.02 10.47 -13.82
CA ASP A 59 2.40 10.95 -15.06
C ASP A 59 2.76 12.42 -15.38
N ILE A 60 3.67 13.03 -14.60
CA ILE A 60 4.14 14.41 -14.80
C ILE A 60 5.33 14.43 -15.75
N GLU A 61 5.20 15.14 -16.88
CA GLU A 61 6.30 15.37 -17.82
C GLU A 61 7.32 16.35 -17.23
N HIS A 62 8.36 15.82 -16.57
CA HIS A 62 9.47 16.62 -16.06
C HIS A 62 10.77 15.79 -15.98
N PRO A 63 11.94 16.29 -16.43
CA PRO A 63 13.19 15.51 -16.46
C PRO A 63 13.57 14.85 -15.12
N LYS A 64 13.35 15.57 -14.01
CA LYS A 64 13.62 15.03 -12.66
C LYS A 64 12.64 13.94 -12.21
N VAL A 65 11.44 13.84 -12.78
CA VAL A 65 10.49 12.78 -12.42
C VAL A 65 11.06 11.42 -12.81
N ASN A 66 11.70 11.31 -13.97
CA ASN A 66 12.37 10.08 -14.40
C ASN A 66 13.50 9.69 -13.45
N GLU A 67 14.35 10.64 -13.06
CA GLU A 67 15.44 10.40 -12.10
C GLU A 67 14.92 9.94 -10.73
N ILE A 68 13.90 10.64 -10.20
CA ILE A 68 13.27 10.30 -8.92
C ILE A 68 12.68 8.88 -8.99
N THR A 69 11.99 8.57 -10.09
CA THR A 69 11.31 7.30 -10.31
C THR A 69 12.29 6.15 -10.45
N GLU A 70 13.38 6.32 -11.20
CA GLU A 70 14.41 5.29 -11.36
C GLU A 70 15.07 4.96 -10.01
N LYS A 71 15.53 5.98 -9.27
CA LYS A 71 16.13 5.79 -7.94
C LYS A 71 15.16 5.13 -6.98
N GLY A 72 13.92 5.59 -6.94
CA GLY A 72 12.95 5.04 -6.01
C GLY A 72 12.44 3.65 -6.42
N CYS A 73 12.38 3.30 -7.70
CA CYS A 73 12.11 1.92 -8.12
C CYS A 73 13.27 0.98 -7.73
N ALA A 74 14.52 1.42 -7.88
CA ALA A 74 15.69 0.68 -7.42
C ALA A 74 15.64 0.46 -5.90
N PHE A 75 15.29 1.50 -5.13
CA PHE A 75 15.04 1.40 -3.69
C PHE A 75 13.97 0.33 -3.38
N LEU A 76 12.79 0.42 -4.00
CA LEU A 76 11.67 -0.50 -3.73
C LEU A 76 12.01 -1.95 -4.08
N LEU A 77 12.76 -2.18 -5.17
CA LEU A 77 13.28 -3.51 -5.50
C LEU A 77 14.26 -4.03 -4.45
N SER A 78 15.09 -3.16 -3.88
CA SER A 78 16.03 -3.56 -2.83
C SER A 78 15.33 -4.01 -1.54
N LEU A 79 14.10 -3.55 -1.30
CA LEU A 79 13.27 -3.96 -0.15
C LEU A 79 12.40 -5.19 -0.43
N MET A 80 12.45 -5.75 -1.63
CA MET A 80 11.58 -6.84 -2.04
C MET A 80 11.86 -8.10 -1.21
N GLY A 81 10.82 -8.55 -0.50
CA GLY A 81 10.81 -9.83 0.20
C GLY A 81 10.58 -11.03 -0.74
N PRO A 82 10.73 -12.26 -0.23
CA PRO A 82 10.41 -13.47 -0.99
C PRO A 82 8.99 -13.43 -1.56
N GLY A 83 8.85 -13.92 -2.80
CA GLY A 83 7.56 -13.97 -3.49
C GLY A 83 7.09 -12.63 -4.04
N GLY A 84 7.95 -11.60 -4.07
CA GLY A 84 7.56 -10.26 -4.52
C GLY A 84 6.61 -9.62 -3.52
N LEU A 85 6.97 -9.64 -2.23
CA LEU A 85 6.12 -9.11 -1.16
C LEU A 85 6.84 -7.99 -0.42
N TRP A 86 6.07 -7.00 0.02
CA TRP A 86 6.55 -5.84 0.74
C TRP A 86 5.78 -5.68 2.05
N LYS A 87 6.46 -5.06 3.03
CA LYS A 87 5.92 -4.78 4.36
C LYS A 87 6.28 -3.38 4.77
N TYR A 88 5.44 -2.79 5.60
CA TYR A 88 5.61 -1.40 6.02
C TYR A 88 6.97 -1.07 6.64
N TRP A 89 7.53 -1.93 7.48
CA TRP A 89 8.89 -1.78 7.98
C TRP A 89 9.51 -3.13 8.35
N GLU A 90 10.85 -3.16 8.41
CA GLU A 90 11.58 -4.23 9.10
C GLU A 90 11.90 -3.83 10.55
N ASP A 91 12.25 -4.81 11.38
CA ASP A 91 12.89 -4.52 12.68
C ASP A 91 14.20 -3.78 12.43
N ASN A 92 14.18 -2.46 12.61
CA ASN A 92 15.30 -1.58 12.35
C ASN A 92 16.13 -1.40 13.64
N ASN A 93 16.83 -2.47 14.05
CA ASN A 93 17.68 -2.49 15.24
C ASN A 93 16.93 -2.06 16.52
N GLY A 94 15.67 -2.46 16.68
CA GLY A 94 14.85 -2.12 17.83
C GLY A 94 14.20 -0.73 17.81
N ILE A 95 14.34 0.06 16.74
CA ILE A 95 13.54 1.28 16.54
C ILE A 95 12.05 0.91 16.48
N MET A 96 11.74 -0.18 15.78
CA MET A 96 10.40 -0.79 15.76
C MET A 96 10.43 -2.10 16.54
N GLU A 97 9.78 -2.13 17.71
CA GLU A 97 9.81 -3.29 18.62
C GLU A 97 9.18 -4.56 18.01
N TYR A 98 8.41 -4.43 16.92
CA TYR A 98 7.68 -5.54 16.31
C TYR A 98 7.89 -5.63 14.80
N ASN A 99 8.25 -6.84 14.36
CA ASN A 99 8.28 -7.20 12.94
C ASN A 99 6.83 -7.40 12.44
N VAL A 100 6.39 -6.56 11.52
CA VAL A 100 5.08 -6.70 10.88
C VAL A 100 5.11 -7.74 9.75
N PRO A 101 4.00 -8.44 9.46
CA PRO A 101 3.89 -9.27 8.26
C PRO A 101 4.02 -8.44 7.00
N TYR A 102 4.17 -9.12 5.86
CA TYR A 102 3.83 -8.51 4.57
C TYR A 102 2.38 -8.09 4.55
N ASP A 103 2.09 -6.99 3.88
CA ASP A 103 0.75 -6.42 3.82
C ASP A 103 0.35 -6.10 2.37
N VAL A 104 -0.95 -5.95 2.17
CA VAL A 104 -1.57 -5.71 0.88
C VAL A 104 -1.28 -4.31 0.37
N ASP A 105 -1.22 -3.30 1.24
CA ASP A 105 -1.00 -1.90 0.87
C ASP A 105 0.36 -1.74 0.18
N ASP A 106 1.42 -2.08 0.89
CA ASP A 106 2.79 -1.96 0.40
C ASP A 106 3.01 -2.87 -0.80
N THR A 107 2.54 -4.12 -0.73
CA THR A 107 2.74 -5.07 -1.82
C THR A 107 2.07 -4.60 -3.09
N CYS A 108 0.80 -4.19 -3.03
CA CYS A 108 0.04 -3.84 -4.24
C CYS A 108 0.50 -2.51 -4.83
N LEU A 109 0.75 -1.49 -3.99
CA LEU A 109 1.19 -0.19 -4.47
C LEU A 109 2.57 -0.28 -5.13
N VAL A 110 3.52 -0.96 -4.50
CA VAL A 110 4.85 -1.18 -5.08
C VAL A 110 4.77 -2.02 -6.36
N SER A 111 3.99 -3.10 -6.35
CA SER A 111 3.85 -3.96 -7.54
C SER A 111 3.21 -3.23 -8.71
N CYS A 112 2.21 -2.39 -8.46
CA CYS A 112 1.58 -1.55 -9.47
C CYS A 112 2.61 -0.59 -10.10
N LEU A 113 3.33 0.14 -9.25
CA LEU A 113 4.33 1.11 -9.67
C LEU A 113 5.49 0.46 -10.46
N LEU A 114 6.06 -0.64 -9.95
CA LEU A 114 7.14 -1.36 -10.62
C LEU A 114 6.70 -1.89 -11.99
N LYS A 115 5.49 -2.44 -12.07
CA LYS A 115 4.91 -2.93 -13.34
C LYS A 115 4.72 -1.78 -14.34
N LYS A 116 4.21 -0.63 -13.89
CA LYS A 116 4.00 0.56 -14.75
C LYS A 116 5.32 1.12 -15.28
N ASN A 117 6.42 0.94 -14.55
CA ASN A 117 7.78 1.33 -14.95
C ASN A 117 8.60 0.21 -15.62
N GLY A 118 7.97 -0.90 -16.01
CA GLY A 118 8.62 -1.96 -16.79
C GLY A 118 9.55 -2.88 -16.01
N TYR A 119 9.54 -2.84 -14.68
CA TYR A 119 10.33 -3.75 -13.85
C TYR A 119 9.64 -5.11 -13.70
N THR A 120 10.44 -6.16 -13.60
CA THR A 120 9.98 -7.54 -13.38
C THR A 120 10.17 -7.95 -11.93
N PHE A 121 9.19 -8.66 -11.38
CA PHE A 121 9.22 -9.24 -10.03
C PHE A 121 8.38 -10.53 -9.99
N PRO A 122 8.52 -11.39 -8.96
CA PRO A 122 7.72 -12.61 -8.85
C PRO A 122 6.21 -12.31 -8.83
N ASN A 123 5.40 -13.15 -9.50
CA ASN A 123 3.95 -12.95 -9.53
C ASN A 123 3.31 -13.24 -8.16
N ASN A 124 2.87 -12.17 -7.50
CA ASN A 124 2.23 -12.16 -6.18
C ASN A 124 0.68 -12.06 -6.25
N GLN A 125 0.07 -11.95 -7.43
CA GLN A 125 -1.38 -11.73 -7.58
C GLN A 125 -2.22 -12.81 -6.90
N GLN A 126 -1.78 -14.08 -6.97
CA GLN A 126 -2.48 -15.19 -6.33
C GLN A 126 -2.46 -15.11 -4.79
N ILE A 127 -1.40 -14.53 -4.20
CA ILE A 127 -1.32 -14.32 -2.74
C ILE A 127 -2.34 -13.26 -2.33
N ILE A 128 -2.39 -12.16 -3.08
CA ILE A 128 -3.29 -11.03 -2.82
C ILE A 128 -4.75 -11.47 -3.00
N LEU A 129 -5.09 -12.16 -4.09
CA LEU A 129 -6.44 -12.70 -4.32
C LEU A 129 -6.88 -13.69 -3.24
N ALA A 130 -5.96 -14.49 -2.70
CA ALA A 130 -6.26 -15.40 -1.60
C ALA A 130 -6.54 -14.66 -0.28
N ASN A 131 -6.19 -13.38 -0.17
CA ASN A 131 -6.43 -12.54 1.01
C ASN A 131 -7.78 -11.80 0.97
N LEU A 132 -8.53 -11.89 -0.14
CA LEU A 132 -9.91 -11.45 -0.23
C LEU A 132 -10.79 -12.32 0.68
N ASP A 133 -11.55 -11.70 1.57
CA ASP A 133 -12.44 -12.40 2.51
C ASP A 133 -13.79 -12.80 1.86
N ARG A 134 -14.79 -13.15 2.68
CA ARG A 134 -16.13 -13.52 2.21
C ARG A 134 -17.05 -12.32 2.00
N ASP A 135 -16.72 -11.20 2.63
CA ASP A 135 -17.45 -9.93 2.53
C ASP A 135 -16.83 -9.02 1.45
N HIS A 136 -15.90 -9.56 0.65
CA HIS A 136 -15.20 -8.90 -0.44
C HIS A 136 -14.28 -7.75 0.00
N ASN A 137 -13.72 -7.81 1.21
CA ASN A 137 -12.61 -6.95 1.62
C ASN A 137 -11.28 -7.67 1.45
N PHE A 138 -10.24 -6.91 1.09
CA PHE A 138 -8.87 -7.38 1.25
C PHE A 138 -8.43 -7.11 2.69
N ASN A 139 -7.93 -8.15 3.36
CA ASN A 139 -7.31 -7.97 4.67
C ASN A 139 -5.96 -7.25 4.50
N THR A 140 -5.56 -6.44 5.48
CA THR A 140 -4.28 -5.73 5.48
C THR A 140 -3.12 -6.74 5.43
N TRP A 141 -3.10 -7.69 6.35
CA TRP A 141 -1.98 -8.62 6.50
C TRP A 141 -2.06 -9.82 5.54
N LEU A 142 -0.95 -10.11 4.87
CA LEU A 142 -0.76 -11.33 4.08
C LEU A 142 -0.39 -12.48 5.01
N LEU A 143 -1.41 -13.19 5.48
CA LEU A 143 -1.31 -14.30 6.44
C LEU A 143 -1.61 -15.64 5.77
N PRO A 144 -1.13 -16.77 6.31
CA PRO A 144 -1.45 -18.09 5.75
C PRO A 144 -2.96 -18.36 5.84
N ARG A 145 -3.65 -18.42 4.70
CA ARG A 145 -5.07 -18.79 4.60
C ARG A 145 -5.24 -20.20 4.05
N VAL A 146 -6.38 -20.82 4.33
CA VAL A 146 -6.78 -22.11 3.70
C VAL A 146 -6.76 -22.01 2.18
N LYS A 147 -7.15 -20.86 1.61
CA LYS A 147 -7.08 -20.60 0.15
C LYS A 147 -5.65 -20.75 -0.41
N ASN A 148 -4.61 -20.47 0.39
CA ASN A 148 -3.22 -20.61 -0.03
C ASN A 148 -2.75 -22.07 -0.05
N LEU A 149 -3.48 -23.05 0.52
CA LEU A 149 -3.07 -24.47 0.48
C LEU A 149 -3.03 -25.04 -0.94
N ARG A 150 -3.66 -24.39 -1.91
CA ARG A 150 -3.53 -24.69 -3.34
C ARG A 150 -2.12 -24.39 -3.89
N TYR A 151 -1.33 -23.62 -3.15
CA TYR A 151 0.02 -23.16 -3.50
C TYR A 151 0.93 -23.37 -2.27
N PRO A 152 1.40 -24.60 -2.02
CA PRO A 152 2.06 -24.97 -0.76
C PRO A 152 3.33 -24.15 -0.48
N ASP A 153 4.07 -23.78 -1.52
CA ASP A 153 5.21 -22.87 -1.45
C ASP A 153 4.81 -21.49 -0.88
N LYS A 154 3.71 -20.92 -1.36
CA LYS A 154 3.17 -19.63 -0.89
C LYS A 154 2.63 -19.75 0.53
N PHE A 155 1.94 -20.84 0.85
CA PHE A 155 1.47 -21.08 2.21
C PHE A 155 2.64 -21.14 3.20
N LEU A 156 3.69 -21.91 2.88
CA LEU A 156 4.88 -22.04 3.74
C LEU A 156 5.60 -20.70 3.89
N LEU A 157 5.71 -19.91 2.82
CA LEU A 157 6.26 -18.56 2.86
C LEU A 157 5.50 -17.68 3.85
N LEU A 158 4.17 -17.59 3.71
CA LEU A 158 3.32 -16.77 4.59
C LEU A 158 3.32 -17.29 6.02
N PHE A 159 3.34 -18.61 6.21
CA PHE A 159 3.40 -19.22 7.54
C PHE A 159 4.71 -18.88 8.26
N ASN A 160 5.85 -18.99 7.57
CA ASN A 160 7.15 -18.62 8.12
C ASN A 160 7.19 -17.13 8.52
N GLN A 161 6.58 -16.25 7.74
CA GLN A 161 6.49 -14.84 8.09
C GLN A 161 5.53 -14.58 9.26
N TYR A 162 4.37 -15.25 9.27
CA TYR A 162 3.42 -15.17 10.37
C TYR A 162 4.06 -15.56 11.72
N ILE A 163 4.86 -16.62 11.77
CA ILE A 163 5.54 -17.01 13.02
C ILE A 163 6.47 -15.91 13.54
N LYS A 164 7.19 -15.21 12.65
CA LYS A 164 8.06 -14.08 13.02
C LYS A 164 7.27 -12.87 13.53
N SER A 165 6.04 -12.70 13.06
CA SER A 165 5.19 -11.54 13.37
C SER A 165 4.10 -11.82 14.40
N ILE A 166 3.97 -13.05 14.90
CA ILE A 166 2.85 -13.48 15.76
C ILE A 166 2.65 -12.62 17.02
N ARG A 167 3.70 -11.92 17.46
CA ARG A 167 3.67 -11.03 18.63
C ARG A 167 2.74 -9.83 18.44
N ILE A 168 2.52 -9.34 17.22
CA ILE A 168 1.62 -8.20 16.99
C ILE A 168 0.14 -8.55 17.16
N PHE A 169 -0.20 -9.83 16.98
CA PHE A 169 -1.56 -10.35 17.06
C PHE A 169 -1.92 -10.89 18.45
N ARG A 170 -0.97 -10.89 19.39
CA ARG A 170 -1.17 -11.42 20.74
C ARG A 170 -1.35 -10.28 21.74
N PRO A 171 -2.20 -10.46 22.76
CA PRO A 171 -2.31 -9.55 23.89
C PRO A 171 -0.94 -9.17 24.44
N ASN A 172 -0.65 -7.88 24.49
CA ASN A 172 0.64 -7.38 24.92
C ASN A 172 0.54 -6.72 26.28
N ARG A 173 1.27 -7.24 27.28
CA ARG A 173 1.27 -6.70 28.65
C ARG A 173 1.78 -5.26 28.74
N LYS A 174 2.51 -4.77 27.73
CA LYS A 174 3.02 -3.40 27.66
C LYS A 174 2.01 -2.39 27.11
N ILE A 175 0.90 -2.84 26.52
CA ILE A 175 -0.11 -1.99 25.91
C ILE A 175 -1.27 -1.80 26.92
N PRO A 176 -1.80 -0.56 27.08
CA PRO A 176 -3.03 -0.34 27.85
C PRO A 176 -4.13 -1.32 27.43
N ASN A 177 -4.90 -1.84 28.38
CA ASN A 177 -5.94 -2.86 28.14
C ASN A 177 -5.45 -4.23 27.64
N LYS A 178 -4.13 -4.44 27.50
CA LYS A 178 -3.51 -5.69 27.00
C LYS A 178 -4.00 -6.08 25.61
N GLU A 179 -4.42 -5.12 24.81
CA GLU A 179 -4.87 -5.38 23.44
C GLU A 179 -3.69 -5.78 22.53
N PRO A 180 -3.93 -6.55 21.46
CA PRO A 180 -2.93 -6.76 20.43
C PRO A 180 -2.63 -5.45 19.70
N ILE A 181 -1.45 -5.36 19.09
CA ILE A 181 -1.05 -4.17 18.29
C ILE A 181 -1.89 -4.07 17.03
N SER A 182 -2.24 -5.21 16.46
CA SER A 182 -3.07 -5.27 15.25
C SER A 182 -4.01 -6.48 15.28
N ASN A 183 -5.02 -6.43 14.42
CA ASN A 183 -6.02 -7.47 14.26
C ASN A 183 -5.67 -8.40 13.09
N TYR A 184 -5.91 -9.70 13.26
CA TYR A 184 -5.73 -10.71 12.22
C TYR A 184 -6.66 -10.49 11.00
N TRP A 185 -7.83 -9.91 11.24
CA TRP A 185 -8.87 -9.60 10.25
C TRP A 185 -8.94 -8.11 9.94
N ASP A 186 -7.86 -7.38 10.24
CA ASP A 186 -7.75 -5.98 9.89
C ASP A 186 -7.97 -5.80 8.38
N ASN A 187 -8.88 -4.90 8.04
CA ASN A 187 -9.22 -4.57 6.67
C ASN A 187 -9.66 -3.12 6.61
N GLU A 188 -9.26 -2.44 5.54
CA GLU A 188 -9.58 -1.04 5.32
C GLU A 188 -9.96 -0.81 3.87
N ALA A 189 -10.76 0.23 3.62
CA ALA A 189 -11.18 0.55 2.27
C ALA A 189 -9.99 0.98 1.38
N ALA A 190 -8.98 1.65 1.94
CA ALA A 190 -7.74 2.01 1.23
C ALA A 190 -6.94 0.76 0.83
N VAL A 191 -6.83 -0.23 1.72
CA VAL A 191 -6.22 -1.54 1.43
C VAL A 191 -6.87 -2.23 0.26
N SER A 192 -8.20 -2.24 0.25
CA SER A 192 -8.93 -2.84 -0.87
C SER A 192 -8.74 -2.01 -2.15
N ALA A 193 -8.64 -0.68 -2.07
CA ALA A 193 -8.37 0.17 -3.23
C ALA A 193 -6.99 -0.10 -3.85
N HIS A 194 -5.93 -0.21 -3.06
CA HIS A 194 -4.59 -0.56 -3.58
C HIS A 194 -4.57 -1.96 -4.21
N ALA A 195 -5.23 -2.95 -3.59
CA ALA A 195 -5.36 -4.28 -4.16
C ALA A 195 -6.05 -4.25 -5.52
N LEU A 196 -7.16 -3.52 -5.64
CA LEU A 196 -7.90 -3.38 -6.89
C LEU A 196 -7.14 -2.61 -7.95
N LEU A 197 -6.38 -1.59 -7.55
CA LEU A 197 -5.48 -0.86 -8.44
C LEU A 197 -4.46 -1.81 -9.08
N PHE A 198 -3.86 -2.70 -8.31
CA PHE A 198 -2.85 -3.61 -8.81
C PHE A 198 -3.44 -4.80 -9.61
N LEU A 199 -4.53 -5.39 -9.12
CA LEU A 199 -5.17 -6.56 -9.73
C LEU A 199 -6.02 -6.20 -10.95
N GLY A 200 -6.50 -4.96 -11.03
CA GLY A 200 -7.45 -4.51 -12.04
C GLY A 200 -8.83 -5.16 -11.91
N GLU A 201 -9.71 -4.81 -12.84
CA GLU A 201 -11.06 -5.38 -12.95
C GLU A 201 -11.01 -6.77 -13.60
N ASN A 202 -11.52 -7.78 -12.89
CA ASN A 202 -11.69 -9.15 -13.36
C ASN A 202 -12.80 -9.86 -12.57
N GLU A 203 -13.16 -11.08 -12.95
CA GLU A 203 -14.25 -11.85 -12.31
C GLU A 203 -14.09 -11.97 -10.79
N ALA A 204 -12.86 -12.08 -10.28
CA ALA A 204 -12.61 -12.22 -8.84
C ALA A 204 -12.67 -10.87 -8.10
N THR A 205 -12.42 -9.75 -8.77
CA THR A 205 -12.37 -8.40 -8.15
C THR A 205 -13.65 -7.60 -8.31
N ILE A 206 -14.54 -7.95 -9.24
CA ILE A 206 -15.83 -7.26 -9.45
C ILE A 206 -16.63 -7.10 -8.14
N PRO A 207 -16.85 -8.15 -7.32
CA PRO A 207 -17.63 -7.98 -6.09
C PRO A 207 -16.99 -7.01 -5.08
N ALA A 208 -15.66 -6.96 -5.03
CA ALA A 208 -14.93 -6.00 -4.18
C ALA A 208 -15.05 -4.57 -4.73
N ILE A 209 -14.95 -4.39 -6.04
CA ILE A 209 -15.18 -3.09 -6.71
C ILE A 209 -16.58 -2.56 -6.39
N ASP A 210 -17.61 -3.39 -6.61
CA ASP A 210 -19.01 -3.02 -6.34
C ASP A 210 -19.21 -2.64 -4.88
N LYS A 211 -18.58 -3.38 -3.96
CA LYS A 211 -18.62 -3.08 -2.53
C LYS A 211 -17.98 -1.74 -2.19
N ILE A 212 -16.75 -1.45 -2.64
CA ILE A 212 -16.11 -0.17 -2.31
C ILE A 212 -16.93 1.00 -2.89
N ILE A 213 -17.46 0.87 -4.11
CA ILE A 213 -18.36 1.88 -4.68
C ILE A 213 -19.57 2.10 -3.75
N ALA A 214 -20.21 1.03 -3.29
CA ALA A 214 -21.33 1.13 -2.37
C ALA A 214 -20.93 1.77 -1.02
N ASP A 215 -19.78 1.42 -0.46
CA ASP A 215 -19.32 1.98 0.81
C ASP A 215 -19.00 3.48 0.70
N VAL A 216 -18.38 3.90 -0.41
CA VAL A 216 -18.12 5.33 -0.72
C VAL A 216 -19.44 6.09 -0.83
N LEU A 217 -20.39 5.60 -1.64
CA LEU A 217 -21.67 6.25 -1.87
C LEU A 217 -22.53 6.37 -0.61
N ASN A 218 -22.43 5.39 0.29
CA ASN A 218 -23.19 5.38 1.55
C ASN A 218 -22.45 6.01 2.74
N GLY A 219 -21.21 6.48 2.56
CA GLY A 219 -20.39 7.01 3.65
C GLY A 219 -20.04 5.98 4.72
N LYS A 220 -19.92 4.70 4.35
CA LYS A 220 -19.70 3.54 5.25
C LYS A 220 -18.28 2.96 5.15
N MET A 221 -17.31 3.75 4.74
CA MET A 221 -15.93 3.28 4.64
C MET A 221 -15.33 3.06 6.03
N ASN A 222 -14.73 1.89 6.24
CA ASN A 222 -13.82 1.69 7.36
C ASN A 222 -12.52 2.45 7.06
N LEU A 223 -12.23 3.49 7.84
CA LEU A 223 -11.07 4.37 7.72
C LEU A 223 -10.41 4.51 9.09
N GLN A 224 -9.60 3.52 9.46
CA GLN A 224 -8.88 3.51 10.72
C GLN A 224 -7.60 4.34 10.65
N TYR A 225 -6.93 4.36 9.51
CA TYR A 225 -5.61 4.96 9.32
C TYR A 225 -5.59 6.16 8.36
N TYR A 226 -6.69 6.39 7.64
CA TYR A 226 -6.80 7.50 6.68
C TYR A 226 -7.87 8.50 7.12
N ASP A 227 -7.51 9.78 7.20
CA ASP A 227 -8.43 10.85 7.63
C ASP A 227 -9.51 11.22 6.59
N SER A 228 -9.40 10.70 5.36
CA SER A 228 -10.28 11.11 4.26
C SER A 228 -10.44 10.03 3.20
N SER A 229 -11.67 9.94 2.67
CA SER A 229 -12.03 9.13 1.52
C SER A 229 -11.36 9.56 0.21
N MET A 230 -10.77 10.76 0.16
CA MET A 230 -10.09 11.28 -1.03
C MET A 230 -8.93 10.38 -1.52
N HIS A 231 -8.25 9.68 -0.61
CA HIS A 231 -7.23 8.70 -0.98
C HIS A 231 -7.84 7.60 -1.85
N ILE A 232 -9.00 7.07 -1.46
CA ILE A 232 -9.70 6.00 -2.18
C ILE A 232 -10.23 6.50 -3.53
N ILE A 233 -10.79 7.72 -3.56
CA ILE A 233 -11.34 8.31 -4.79
C ILE A 233 -10.26 8.48 -5.86
N THR A 234 -9.06 8.92 -5.48
CA THR A 234 -7.92 9.07 -6.40
C THR A 234 -7.58 7.74 -7.08
N TYR A 235 -7.48 6.65 -6.32
CA TYR A 235 -7.18 5.33 -6.87
C TYR A 235 -8.33 4.74 -7.69
N GLN A 236 -9.58 4.96 -7.29
CA GLN A 236 -10.75 4.56 -8.08
C GLN A 236 -10.79 5.22 -9.47
N GLY A 237 -10.40 6.49 -9.56
CA GLY A 237 -10.28 7.19 -10.84
C GLY A 237 -9.34 6.45 -11.80
N HIS A 238 -8.20 5.99 -11.30
CA HIS A 238 -7.20 5.25 -12.08
C HIS A 238 -7.65 3.82 -12.43
N ILE A 239 -8.31 3.11 -11.51
CA ILE A 239 -8.92 1.80 -11.80
C ILE A 239 -9.93 1.93 -12.97
N SER A 240 -10.69 3.03 -12.98
CA SER A 240 -11.69 3.27 -14.01
C SER A 240 -11.06 3.57 -15.38
N THR A 241 -9.97 4.35 -15.44
CA THR A 241 -9.32 4.73 -16.71
C THR A 241 -8.57 3.56 -17.35
N GLU A 242 -8.05 2.62 -16.55
CA GLU A 242 -7.38 1.41 -17.04
C GLU A 242 -8.36 0.29 -17.46
N SER A 243 -9.60 0.29 -16.95
CA SER A 243 -10.63 -0.68 -17.35
C SER A 243 -11.25 -0.31 -18.70
N LYS A 244 -10.94 -1.09 -19.74
CA LYS A 244 -11.49 -0.92 -21.11
C LYS A 244 -13.03 -1.09 -21.20
N ASN A 245 -13.72 -1.48 -20.13
CA ASN A 245 -15.12 -1.93 -20.14
C ASN A 245 -16.09 -1.08 -19.29
N LEU A 246 -15.84 0.21 -19.09
CA LEU A 246 -16.75 1.15 -18.41
C LEU A 246 -18.08 1.43 -19.18
N ARG A 247 -18.90 0.42 -19.43
CA ARG A 247 -20.32 0.59 -19.82
C ARG A 247 -21.26 0.68 -18.61
N SER A 248 -20.82 0.29 -17.41
CA SER A 248 -21.68 0.26 -16.20
C SER A 248 -21.50 1.48 -15.27
N CYS A 249 -20.29 2.03 -15.11
CA CYS A 249 -20.04 3.09 -14.13
C CYS A 249 -20.58 4.47 -14.55
N LYS A 250 -20.60 4.78 -15.86
CA LYS A 250 -21.18 6.03 -16.39
C LYS A 250 -22.69 6.20 -16.10
N ARG A 251 -23.41 5.14 -15.72
CA ARG A 251 -24.85 5.21 -15.41
C ARG A 251 -25.18 5.39 -13.92
N ARG A 252 -24.19 5.32 -13.02
CA ARG A 252 -24.43 5.38 -11.55
C ARG A 252 -23.96 6.68 -10.89
N PHE A 253 -23.23 7.53 -11.61
CA PHE A 253 -22.74 8.82 -11.12
C PHE A 253 -23.28 10.04 -11.90
N SER A 254 -24.27 9.82 -12.77
CA SER A 254 -25.10 10.85 -13.43
C SER A 254 -26.51 10.83 -12.86
#